data_AF-A0A2H5XZ91-F1
#
_entry.id   AF-A0A2H5XZ91-F1
#
_cell.length_a   1.000
_cell.length_b   1.000
_cell.length_c   1.000
_cell.angle_alpha   90.00
_cell.angle_beta   90.00
_cell.angle_gamma   90.00
#
_symmetry.space_group_name_H-M   'P 1'
#
loop_
_entity.id
_entity.type
_entity.pdbx_description
1 polymer ?
#
loop_
_entity_poly.entity_id
_entity_poly.type
_entity_poly.pdbx_seq_one_letter_code
_entity_poly.pdbx_strand_id
1 'polypeptide(L)'
;MYETVQGGGGDSVAGVGTAALGWNVVYYGVEWRHWGQVDRVLRATIDFLRRNGGGVVELPGQGEEVPVAGGGMWMRVYPSVTGEEVWVEYGGIGGAGQLEVYDGLGQRIWGGEVSGSSGQVRLGVGKWSSGVYVVVVRDGLQVRAEQVRVVR
;
A
#
# COMPACT_ATOMS: atom_id res chain seq x y z
N MET A 1 -10.78 23.75 -3.78
CA MET A 1 -12.10 23.56 -4.42
C MET A 1 -12.77 22.41 -3.69
N TYR A 2 -13.96 22.60 -3.12
CA TYR A 2 -14.70 21.50 -2.49
C TYR A 2 -15.84 21.10 -3.43
N GLU A 3 -15.99 19.81 -3.69
CA GLU A 3 -17.11 19.26 -4.47
C GLU A 3 -18.02 18.52 -3.50
N THR A 4 -19.31 18.84 -3.53
CA THR A 4 -20.32 18.19 -2.68
C THR A 4 -21.19 17.32 -3.57
N VAL A 5 -21.15 16.00 -3.36
CA VAL A 5 -22.01 15.05 -4.05
C VAL A 5 -23.05 14.57 -3.05
N GLN A 6 -24.32 14.84 -3.31
CA GLN A 6 -25.41 14.48 -2.41
C GLN A 6 -25.72 12.98 -2.54
N GLY A 7 -25.61 12.25 -1.43
CA GLY A 7 -26.13 10.89 -1.31
C GLY A 7 -27.65 10.90 -1.25
N GLY A 8 -28.30 10.01 -2.00
CA GLY A 8 -29.77 9.88 -2.00
C GLY A 8 -30.32 9.54 -0.61
N GLY A 9 -31.58 9.90 -0.35
CA GLY A 9 -32.23 9.70 0.95
C GLY A 9 -32.08 8.26 1.47
N GLY A 10 -31.37 8.09 2.59
CA GLY A 10 -30.98 6.81 3.18
C GLY A 10 -29.48 6.68 3.46
N ASP A 11 -28.65 7.56 2.88
CA ASP A 11 -27.21 7.54 3.07
C ASP A 11 -26.80 8.16 4.42
N SER A 12 -26.60 7.31 5.44
CA SER A 12 -26.10 7.68 6.77
C SER A 12 -24.57 7.83 6.80
N VAL A 13 -24.00 8.51 5.81
CA VAL A 13 -22.54 8.69 5.72
C VAL A 13 -22.22 10.16 5.49
N ALA A 14 -21.39 10.72 6.35
CA ALA A 14 -20.79 12.03 6.18
C ALA A 14 -19.27 11.88 6.18
N GLY A 15 -18.61 12.53 5.21
CA GLY A 15 -17.16 12.53 5.11
C GLY A 15 -16.64 13.76 4.38
N VAL A 16 -15.35 14.05 4.55
CA VAL A 16 -14.65 15.13 3.88
C VAL A 16 -13.39 14.56 3.22
N GLY A 17 -13.23 14.84 1.93
CA GLY A 17 -12.00 14.56 1.19
C GLY A 17 -11.20 15.84 1.00
N THR A 18 -9.90 15.81 1.30
CA THR A 18 -8.96 16.92 1.05
C THR A 18 -7.80 16.40 0.21
N ALA A 19 -7.53 17.09 -0.90
CA ALA A 19 -6.36 16.83 -1.74
C ALA A 19 -5.39 18.02 -1.64
N ALA A 20 -4.10 17.72 -1.53
CA ALA A 20 -3.01 18.69 -1.50
C ALA A 20 -1.84 18.23 -2.38
N LEU A 21 -0.87 19.12 -2.62
CA LEU A 21 0.38 18.79 -3.31
C LEU A 21 1.20 17.81 -2.45
N GLY A 22 0.99 16.52 -2.68
CA GLY A 22 1.75 15.44 -2.05
C GLY A 22 0.93 14.46 -1.20
N TRP A 23 -0.34 14.73 -0.91
CA TRP A 23 -1.19 13.80 -0.15
C TRP A 23 -2.68 13.97 -0.39
N ASN A 24 -3.41 12.88 -0.15
CA ASN A 24 -4.86 12.81 -0.13
C ASN A 24 -5.31 12.33 1.23
N VAL A 25 -6.33 12.98 1.81
CA VAL A 25 -6.88 12.60 3.11
C VAL A 25 -8.39 12.52 2.98
N VAL A 26 -8.98 11.42 3.48
CA VAL A 26 -10.43 11.26 3.58
C VAL A 26 -10.79 10.99 5.03
N TYR A 27 -11.62 11.85 5.59
CA TYR A 27 -12.16 11.70 6.95
C TYR A 27 -13.62 11.26 6.89
N TYR A 28 -13.97 10.25 7.67
CA TYR A 28 -15.35 9.83 7.88
C TYR A 28 -15.81 10.25 9.27
N GLY A 29 -16.96 10.93 9.34
CA GLY A 29 -17.55 11.37 10.61
C GLY A 29 -18.34 10.29 11.34
N VAL A 30 -18.47 9.11 10.72
CA VAL A 30 -19.28 7.98 11.20
C VAL A 30 -18.45 6.71 11.05
N GLU A 31 -18.53 5.83 12.04
CA GLU A 31 -17.85 4.53 12.04
C GLU A 31 -18.46 3.57 11.00
N TRP A 32 -17.61 2.71 10.40
CA TRP A 32 -17.96 1.96 9.19
C TRP A 32 -19.13 0.98 9.33
N ARG A 33 -19.41 0.46 10.52
CA ARG A 33 -20.54 -0.45 10.79
C ARG A 33 -21.88 0.28 10.74
N HIS A 34 -21.88 1.60 10.79
CA HIS A 34 -23.08 2.43 10.71
C HIS A 34 -23.36 2.96 9.30
N TRP A 35 -22.51 2.59 8.32
CA TRP A 35 -22.74 2.97 6.94
C TRP A 35 -23.81 2.07 6.33
N GLY A 36 -24.92 2.66 5.88
CA GLY A 36 -25.97 1.93 5.18
C GLY A 36 -25.52 1.34 3.84
N GLN A 37 -24.43 1.87 3.25
CA GLN A 37 -23.88 1.44 1.95
C GLN A 37 -22.34 1.49 1.93
N VAL A 38 -21.69 0.59 2.67
CA VAL A 38 -20.21 0.52 2.77
C VAL A 38 -19.52 0.48 1.40
N ASP A 39 -20.04 -0.29 0.45
CA ASP A 39 -19.46 -0.44 -0.88
C ASP A 39 -19.41 0.88 -1.65
N ARG A 40 -20.47 1.70 -1.53
CA ARG A 40 -20.53 3.03 -2.17
C ARG A 40 -19.48 3.96 -1.58
N VAL A 41 -19.30 3.94 -0.27
CA VAL A 41 -18.29 4.76 0.42
C VAL A 41 -16.88 4.37 -0.02
N LEU A 42 -16.58 3.08 0.00
CA LEU A 42 -15.28 2.56 -0.43
C LEU A 42 -14.99 2.90 -1.90
N ARG A 43 -15.98 2.71 -2.78
CA ARG A 43 -15.85 3.09 -4.20
C ARG A 43 -15.62 4.58 -4.38
N ALA A 44 -16.36 5.44 -3.68
CA ALA A 44 -16.15 6.88 -3.71
C ALA A 44 -14.75 7.28 -3.20
N THR A 45 -14.23 6.58 -2.18
CA THR A 45 -12.86 6.77 -1.68
C THR A 45 -11.84 6.45 -2.76
N ILE A 46 -11.97 5.29 -3.40
CA ILE A 46 -11.08 4.81 -4.46
C ILE A 46 -11.11 5.77 -5.65
N ASP A 47 -12.31 6.22 -6.05
CA ASP A 47 -12.49 7.18 -7.14
C ASP A 47 -11.85 8.53 -6.80
N PHE A 48 -12.03 9.02 -5.57
CA PHE A 48 -11.37 10.24 -5.09
C PHE A 48 -9.84 10.10 -5.13
N LEU A 49 -9.29 9.00 -4.63
CA LEU A 49 -7.85 8.76 -4.65
C LEU A 49 -7.32 8.73 -6.09
N ARG A 50 -7.94 7.94 -6.98
CA ARG A 50 -7.51 7.82 -8.38
C ARG A 50 -7.55 9.14 -9.15
N ARG A 51 -8.57 9.97 -8.90
CA ARG A 51 -8.70 11.29 -9.56
C ARG A 51 -7.68 12.31 -9.05
N ASN A 52 -7.19 12.16 -7.83
CA ASN A 52 -6.25 13.09 -7.20
C ASN A 52 -4.83 12.53 -7.12
N GLY A 53 -4.43 11.71 -8.11
CA GLY A 53 -3.06 11.18 -8.22
C GLY A 53 -2.67 10.14 -7.17
N GLY A 54 -3.63 9.65 -6.37
CA GLY A 54 -3.45 8.56 -5.43
C GLY A 54 -3.47 7.20 -6.12
N GLY A 55 -2.55 6.31 -5.72
CA GLY A 55 -2.55 4.91 -6.12
C GLY A 55 -3.36 4.06 -5.14
N VAL A 56 -4.19 3.15 -5.66
CA VAL A 56 -4.84 2.11 -4.85
C VAL A 56 -4.06 0.83 -5.04
N VAL A 57 -3.44 0.35 -3.97
CA VAL A 57 -2.69 -0.92 -3.96
C VAL A 57 -3.59 -1.96 -3.29
N GLU A 58 -3.96 -2.99 -4.04
CA GLU A 58 -4.59 -4.16 -3.46
C GLU A 58 -3.52 -4.93 -2.66
N LEU A 59 -3.76 -5.06 -1.36
CA LEU A 59 -2.91 -5.89 -0.51
C LEU A 59 -3.33 -7.36 -0.70
N PRO A 60 -2.38 -8.29 -0.85
CA PRO A 60 -2.71 -9.71 -0.83
C PRO A 60 -3.40 -10.04 0.50
N GLY A 61 -4.42 -10.90 0.45
CA GLY A 61 -5.16 -11.33 1.63
C GLY A 61 -4.21 -11.91 2.68
N GLN A 62 -4.32 -11.44 3.92
CA GLN A 62 -3.53 -12.01 5.02
C GLN A 62 -3.97 -13.47 5.23
N GLY A 63 -3.16 -14.42 4.78
CA GLY A 63 -3.35 -15.85 5.07
C GLY A 63 -3.25 -16.82 3.90
N GLU A 64 -3.06 -16.37 2.65
CA GLU A 64 -2.78 -17.31 1.55
C GLU A 64 -1.28 -17.65 1.49
N GLU A 65 -0.92 -18.88 1.84
CA GLU A 65 0.30 -19.50 1.34
C GLU A 65 0.22 -19.52 -0.19
N VAL A 66 0.91 -18.58 -0.85
CA VAL A 66 0.96 -18.56 -2.30
C VAL A 66 1.77 -19.77 -2.77
N PRO A 67 1.18 -20.68 -3.58
CA PRO A 67 1.89 -21.84 -4.10
C PRO A 67 3.03 -21.37 -5.01
N VAL A 68 4.25 -21.87 -4.76
CA VAL A 68 5.39 -21.70 -5.65
C VAL A 68 5.21 -22.64 -6.84
N ALA A 69 4.28 -22.31 -7.74
CA ALA A 69 4.07 -23.01 -9.01
C ALA A 69 3.25 -22.16 -9.99
N GLY A 70 3.78 -21.00 -10.37
CA GLY A 70 3.22 -20.16 -11.43
C GLY A 70 4.10 -18.94 -11.64
N GLY A 71 4.72 -18.80 -12.81
CA GLY A 71 5.77 -17.82 -13.13
C GLY A 71 5.32 -16.34 -13.14
N GLY A 72 4.73 -15.86 -12.06
CA GLY A 72 4.40 -14.45 -11.83
C GLY A 72 5.32 -13.81 -10.80
N MET A 73 5.33 -12.47 -10.77
CA MET A 73 6.10 -11.71 -9.81
C MET A 73 5.67 -12.02 -8.37
N TRP A 74 6.65 -12.36 -7.54
CA TRP A 74 6.50 -12.65 -6.13
C TRP A 74 7.53 -11.85 -5.31
N MET A 75 7.18 -11.59 -4.06
CA MET A 75 8.05 -10.92 -3.09
C MET A 75 7.82 -11.58 -1.74
N ARG A 76 8.84 -11.60 -0.88
CA ARG A 76 8.76 -11.96 0.54
C ARG A 76 9.61 -11.02 1.35
N VAL A 77 9.08 -10.57 2.48
CA VAL A 77 9.74 -9.67 3.41
C VAL A 77 9.91 -10.37 4.75
N TYR A 78 11.15 -10.49 5.22
CA TYR A 78 11.45 -11.15 6.49
C TYR A 78 12.63 -10.51 7.25
N PRO A 79 12.62 -10.55 8.58
CA PRO A 79 11.49 -10.96 9.41
C PRO A 79 10.34 -9.95 9.34
N SER A 80 9.10 -10.40 9.59
CA SER A 80 7.91 -9.53 9.56
C SER A 80 7.88 -8.51 10.70
N VAL A 81 8.68 -8.73 11.74
CA VAL A 81 8.93 -7.79 12.84
C VAL A 81 10.45 -7.68 13.03
N THR A 82 11.00 -6.47 13.01
CA THR A 82 12.46 -6.25 13.15
C THR A 82 12.80 -4.97 13.91
N GLY A 83 14.02 -4.86 14.42
CA GLY A 83 14.61 -3.62 14.96
C GLY A 83 15.86 -3.13 14.22
N GLU A 84 16.48 -3.97 13.37
CA GLU A 84 17.80 -3.68 12.80
C GLU A 84 17.80 -3.74 11.27
N GLU A 85 17.27 -4.84 10.71
CA GLU A 85 17.29 -5.08 9.27
C GLU A 85 16.06 -5.84 8.76
N VAL A 86 15.79 -5.66 7.47
CA VAL A 86 14.77 -6.38 6.71
C VAL A 86 15.40 -6.94 5.46
N TRP A 87 15.12 -8.20 5.17
CA TRP A 87 15.45 -8.86 3.93
C TRP A 87 14.22 -8.91 3.03
N VAL A 88 14.41 -8.54 1.77
CA VAL A 88 13.39 -8.59 0.73
C VAL A 88 13.86 -9.56 -0.34
N GLU A 89 13.24 -10.72 -0.38
CA GLU A 89 13.37 -11.67 -1.49
C GLU A 89 12.35 -11.33 -2.56
N TYR A 90 12.76 -11.40 -3.82
CA TYR A 90 11.87 -11.18 -4.95
C TYR A 90 12.17 -12.18 -6.07
N GLY A 91 11.17 -12.40 -6.92
CA GLY A 91 11.36 -13.12 -8.17
C GLY A 91 10.20 -12.98 -9.13
N GLY A 92 10.37 -13.53 -10.33
CA GLY A 92 9.43 -13.36 -11.43
C GLY A 92 9.46 -11.96 -12.08
N ILE A 93 10.54 -11.20 -11.89
CA ILE A 93 10.75 -9.90 -12.56
C ILE A 93 11.31 -10.16 -13.96
N GLY A 94 10.66 -9.62 -14.99
CA GLY A 94 11.03 -9.84 -16.39
C GLY A 94 12.13 -8.90 -16.90
N GLY A 95 12.49 -7.87 -16.13
CA GLY A 95 13.47 -6.86 -16.53
C GLY A 95 14.01 -6.03 -15.36
N ALA A 96 13.94 -4.70 -15.49
CA ALA A 96 14.30 -3.76 -14.43
C ALA A 96 13.05 -3.42 -13.61
N GLY A 97 13.03 -3.88 -12.36
CA GLY A 97 12.01 -3.53 -11.37
C GLY A 97 12.45 -2.40 -10.44
N GLN A 98 11.49 -1.87 -9.70
CA GLN A 98 11.70 -0.88 -8.65
C GLN A 98 11.28 -1.49 -7.32
N LEU A 99 12.16 -1.43 -6.32
CA LEU A 99 11.85 -1.73 -4.93
C LEU A 99 11.73 -0.41 -4.17
N GLU A 100 10.64 -0.22 -3.46
CA GLU A 100 10.34 0.99 -2.71
C GLU A 100 9.83 0.65 -1.31
N VAL A 101 10.10 1.50 -0.33
CA VAL A 101 9.54 1.37 1.02
C VAL A 101 8.81 2.65 1.38
N TYR A 102 7.60 2.48 1.91
CA TYR A 102 6.71 3.53 2.36
C TYR A 102 6.45 3.40 3.85
N ASP A 103 6.36 4.52 4.56
CA ASP A 103 5.94 4.55 5.95
C ASP A 103 4.40 4.47 6.10
N GLY A 104 3.92 4.48 7.34
CA GLY A 104 2.48 4.42 7.65
C GLY A 104 1.67 5.64 7.19
N LEU A 105 2.33 6.71 6.74
CA LEU A 105 1.70 7.89 6.14
C LEU A 105 1.72 7.83 4.60
N GLY A 106 2.28 6.76 4.02
CA GLY A 106 2.44 6.61 2.58
C GLY A 106 3.60 7.44 2.01
N GLN A 107 4.49 7.97 2.85
CA GLN A 107 5.69 8.66 2.38
C GLN A 107 6.77 7.65 2.01
N ARG A 108 7.36 7.79 0.82
CA ARG A 108 8.50 6.97 0.40
C ARG A 108 9.75 7.32 1.21
N ILE A 109 10.29 6.35 1.94
CA ILE A 109 11.49 6.51 2.77
C ILE A 109 12.74 5.86 2.16
N TRP A 110 12.55 4.94 1.22
CA TRP A 110 13.63 4.24 0.52
C TRP A 110 13.17 3.85 -0.88
N GLY A 111 14.10 3.81 -1.83
CA GLY A 111 13.87 3.32 -3.19
C GLY A 111 15.17 2.86 -3.85
N GLY A 112 15.09 1.82 -4.66
CA GLY A 112 16.21 1.27 -5.40
C GLY A 112 15.76 0.41 -6.58
N GLU A 113 16.63 0.27 -7.58
CA GLU A 113 16.38 -0.59 -8.73
C GLU A 113 16.74 -2.03 -8.40
N VAL A 114 15.91 -2.96 -8.85
CA VAL A 114 16.16 -4.39 -8.79
C VAL A 114 16.16 -4.94 -10.20
N SER A 115 17.08 -5.85 -10.50
CA SER A 115 17.17 -6.47 -11.82
C SER A 115 17.34 -7.99 -11.69
N GLY A 116 17.10 -8.67 -12.80
CA GLY A 116 17.15 -10.13 -12.87
C GLY A 116 15.84 -10.79 -12.48
N SER A 117 15.73 -12.07 -12.79
CA SER A 117 14.52 -12.86 -12.56
C SER A 117 14.24 -13.17 -11.09
N SER A 118 15.24 -13.08 -10.22
CA SER A 118 15.12 -13.17 -8.77
C SER A 118 16.34 -12.56 -8.07
N GLY A 119 16.18 -12.20 -6.80
CA GLY A 119 17.25 -11.64 -6.00
C GLY A 119 16.83 -11.36 -4.56
N GLN A 120 17.77 -10.82 -3.80
CA GLN A 120 17.56 -10.42 -2.41
C GLN A 120 18.12 -9.02 -2.18
N VAL A 121 17.38 -8.19 -1.45
CA VAL A 121 17.82 -6.87 -1.00
C VAL A 121 17.82 -6.82 0.52
N ARG A 122 18.93 -6.38 1.10
CA ARG A 122 19.06 -6.12 2.53
C ARG A 122 18.83 -4.63 2.81
N LEU A 123 17.89 -4.33 3.70
CA LEU A 123 17.54 -2.98 4.10
C LEU A 123 17.86 -2.76 5.58
N GLY A 124 18.70 -1.76 5.87
CA GLY A 124 18.96 -1.35 7.25
C GLY A 124 17.86 -0.43 7.78
N VAL A 125 17.15 -0.83 8.83
CA VAL A 125 16.05 -0.06 9.44
C VAL A 125 16.49 0.78 10.64
N GLY A 126 17.82 0.86 10.87
CA GLY A 126 18.45 1.65 11.94
C GLY A 126 18.17 3.16 11.89
N LYS A 127 17.52 3.69 10.85
CA LYS A 127 17.03 5.08 10.79
C LYS A 127 15.51 5.22 10.81
N TRP A 128 14.77 4.12 10.76
CA TRP A 128 13.30 4.12 10.68
C TRP A 128 12.69 4.22 12.08
N SER A 129 11.55 4.90 12.19
CA SER A 129 10.79 4.97 13.45
C SER A 129 10.06 3.65 13.70
N SER A 130 9.59 3.43 14.93
CA SER A 130 8.70 2.29 15.20
C SER A 130 7.38 2.47 14.45
N GLY A 131 6.90 1.44 13.78
CA GLY A 131 5.70 1.54 12.94
C GLY A 131 5.52 0.38 11.97
N VAL A 132 4.50 0.48 11.12
CA VAL A 132 4.27 -0.43 10.01
C VAL A 132 4.74 0.24 8.72
N TYR A 133 5.50 -0.50 7.93
CA TYR A 133 6.05 -0.07 6.65
C TYR A 133 5.53 -0.98 5.56
N VAL A 134 5.32 -0.41 4.37
CA VAL A 134 4.91 -1.15 3.17
C VAL A 134 6.10 -1.22 2.23
N VAL A 135 6.57 -2.43 1.97
CA VAL A 135 7.59 -2.72 0.96
C VAL A 135 6.88 -3.04 -0.34
N VAL A 136 7.30 -2.43 -1.44
CA VAL A 136 6.65 -2.56 -2.75
C VAL A 136 7.70 -2.91 -3.79
N VAL A 137 7.47 -3.98 -4.56
CA VAL A 137 8.20 -4.28 -5.79
C VAL A 137 7.28 -4.00 -6.98
N ARG A 138 7.79 -3.28 -7.96
CA ARG A 138 7.11 -2.94 -9.22
C ARG A 138 7.91 -3.43 -10.41
N ASP A 139 7.26 -4.06 -11.38
CA ASP A 139 7.81 -4.38 -12.70
C ASP A 139 6.76 -4.04 -13.77
N GLY A 140 6.92 -2.89 -14.42
CA GLY A 140 5.94 -2.35 -15.37
C GLY A 140 4.55 -2.17 -14.73
N LEU A 141 3.60 -3.03 -15.12
CA LEU A 141 2.23 -3.05 -14.61
C LEU A 141 2.03 -3.98 -13.40
N GLN A 142 3.01 -4.85 -13.10
CA GLN A 142 2.92 -5.76 -11.97
C GLN A 142 3.39 -5.04 -10.70
N VAL A 143 2.63 -5.17 -9.63
CA VAL A 143 2.96 -4.61 -8.32
C VAL A 143 2.74 -5.68 -7.26
N ARG A 144 3.71 -5.84 -6.36
CA ARG A 144 3.59 -6.66 -5.14
C ARG A 144 3.94 -5.81 -3.94
N ALA A 145 3.18 -5.96 -2.88
CA ALA A 145 3.37 -5.24 -1.64
C ALA A 145 3.26 -6.18 -0.45
N GLU A 146 4.13 -5.99 0.54
CA GLU A 146 4.11 -6.68 1.82
C GLU A 146 4.39 -5.70 2.95
N GLN A 147 3.94 -6.06 4.14
CA GLN A 147 4.08 -5.23 5.32
C GLN A 147 5.19 -5.77 6.22
N VAL A 148 5.94 -4.84 6.80
CA VAL A 148 6.91 -5.13 7.85
C VAL A 148 6.72 -4.18 9.02
N ARG A 149 6.81 -4.71 10.23
CA ARG A 149 6.72 -3.93 11.46
C ARG A 149 8.13 -3.67 12.00
N VAL A 150 8.45 -2.40 12.23
CA VAL A 150 9.67 -2.01 12.93
C VAL A 150 9.34 -1.71 14.38
N VAL A 151 10.09 -2.33 15.29
CA VAL A 151 10.00 -2.14 16.73
C VAL A 151 11.33 -1.65 17.27
N ARG A 152 11.28 -0.69 18.19
CA ARG A 152 12.43 -0.18 18.94
C ARG A 152 12.06 -0.08 20.40
#